data_AF-A0A950NDC5-F1
#
_entry.id   AF-A0A950NDC5-F1
#
_cell.length_a   1.000
_cell.length_b   1.000
_cell.length_c   1.000
_cell.angle_alpha   90.00
_cell.angle_beta   90.00
_cell.angle_gamma   90.00
#
_symmetry.space_group_name_H-M   'P 1'
#
loop_
_entity.id
_entity.type
_entity.pdbx_description
1 polymer ?
#
loop_
_entity_poly.entity_id
_entity_poly.type
_entity_poly.pdbx_seq_one_letter_code
_entity_poly.pdbx_strand_id
1 'polypeptide(L)'
;MTMFSVYAGTSREDQQRQLTLCCRLDHAVSNLEPGILVTGIVAEDVLGEDGRILIPAGSKVVGHGFCDAERARFLGRGRWTCFVGDHQISALGILMDTEQKEGLTGTEPASGVDPLKVKQAIYRDGIFLCVPAGTEFFIRLQGDVSIQELGSIYNH
;
A
#
# COMPACT_ATOMS: atom_id res chain seq x y z
N MET A 1 7.45 -25.65 0.69
CA MET A 1 6.53 -24.51 0.54
C MET A 1 5.48 -24.66 1.62
N THR A 2 5.62 -23.93 2.71
CA THR A 2 4.67 -23.98 3.84
C THR A 2 3.92 -22.67 3.82
N MET A 3 2.61 -22.73 3.55
CA MET A 3 1.74 -21.56 3.51
C MET A 3 1.02 -21.51 4.86
N PHE A 4 1.33 -20.51 5.67
CA PHE A 4 0.60 -20.24 6.90
C PHE A 4 -0.39 -19.11 6.62
N SER A 5 -1.68 -19.42 6.78
CA SER A 5 -2.76 -18.43 6.76
C SER A 5 -3.07 -18.08 8.21
N VAL A 6 -2.97 -16.79 8.53
CA VAL A 6 -3.48 -16.25 9.80
C VAL A 6 -4.82 -15.61 9.48
N TYR A 7 -5.88 -16.12 10.09
CA TYR A 7 -7.23 -15.59 9.96
C TYR A 7 -7.30 -14.18 10.56
N ALA A 8 -7.80 -13.21 9.79
CA ALA A 8 -8.42 -12.02 10.37
C ALA A 8 -9.93 -12.20 10.18
N GLY A 9 -10.64 -12.45 11.28
CA GLY A 9 -11.95 -13.11 11.28
C GLY A 9 -13.06 -12.37 10.51
N THR A 10 -14.14 -13.11 10.24
CA THR A 10 -15.28 -12.69 9.41
C THR A 10 -16.61 -12.58 10.18
N SER A 11 -16.60 -12.67 11.51
CA SER A 11 -17.80 -12.46 12.34
C SER A 11 -18.08 -10.97 12.63
N ARG A 12 -19.30 -10.66 13.07
CA ARG A 12 -19.73 -9.30 13.42
C ARG A 12 -19.00 -8.74 14.65
N GLU A 13 -18.36 -9.61 15.45
CA GLU A 13 -17.42 -9.26 16.51
C GLU A 13 -15.96 -9.15 15.98
N ASP A 14 -15.60 -9.84 14.88
CA ASP A 14 -14.29 -9.74 14.21
C ASP A 14 -14.09 -8.45 13.39
N GLN A 15 -15.17 -7.71 13.08
CA GLN A 15 -15.08 -6.36 12.51
C GLN A 15 -14.26 -5.40 13.39
N GLN A 16 -14.02 -5.76 14.65
CA GLN A 16 -13.33 -4.97 15.66
C GLN A 16 -11.80 -5.20 15.71
N ARG A 17 -11.24 -6.06 14.83
CA ARG A 17 -9.78 -6.30 14.72
C ARG A 17 -9.23 -6.00 13.31
N GLN A 18 -9.62 -4.86 12.75
CA GLN A 18 -9.01 -4.38 11.50
C GLN A 18 -7.56 -3.93 11.76
N LEU A 19 -6.59 -4.78 11.40
CA LEU A 19 -5.19 -4.41 11.40
C LEU A 19 -4.97 -3.25 10.42
N THR A 20 -4.35 -2.18 10.91
CA THR A 20 -4.02 -1.01 10.11
C THR A 20 -2.51 -0.85 10.10
N LEU A 21 -1.93 -0.71 8.92
CA LEU A 21 -0.52 -0.39 8.78
C LEU A 21 -0.40 1.13 8.69
N CYS A 22 0.36 1.71 9.62
CA CYS A 22 0.84 3.09 9.51
C CYS A 22 2.04 3.08 8.56
N CYS A 23 2.00 3.86 7.48
CA CYS A 23 3.04 3.85 6.46
C CYS A 23 3.42 5.26 6.02
N ARG A 24 4.60 5.33 5.39
CA ARG A 24 5.09 6.52 4.70
C ARG A 24 5.51 6.16 3.29
N LEU A 25 5.16 6.97 2.30
CA LEU A 25 5.58 6.75 0.91
C LEU A 25 7.11 6.75 0.78
N ASP A 26 7.65 5.69 0.19
CA ASP A 26 9.08 5.51 -0.13
C ASP A 26 9.47 6.44 -1.31
N HIS A 27 8.59 6.53 -2.30
CA HIS A 27 8.75 7.38 -3.48
C HIS A 27 7.45 8.12 -3.78
N ALA A 28 7.56 9.20 -4.57
CA ALA A 28 6.38 9.90 -5.04
C ALA A 28 5.53 8.97 -5.91
N VAL A 29 4.22 8.99 -5.70
CA VAL A 29 3.26 8.25 -6.51
C VAL A 29 2.66 9.23 -7.52
N SER A 30 2.72 8.91 -8.81
CA SER A 30 2.07 9.70 -9.84
C SER A 30 1.49 8.80 -10.92
N ASN A 31 0.61 9.37 -11.74
CA ASN A 31 0.10 8.70 -12.92
C ASN A 31 0.84 9.12 -14.19
N LEU A 32 2.12 9.49 -14.12
CA LEU A 32 2.90 9.74 -15.33
C LEU A 32 3.07 8.46 -16.15
N GLU A 33 3.44 7.38 -15.49
CA GLU A 33 3.63 6.08 -16.11
C GLU A 33 2.35 5.22 -16.01
N PRO A 34 2.10 4.32 -16.97
CA PRO A 34 1.01 3.36 -16.85
C PRO A 34 1.24 2.40 -15.68
N GLY A 35 0.18 2.13 -14.91
CA GLY A 35 0.26 1.28 -13.73
C GLY A 35 0.79 2.05 -12.52
N ILE A 36 -0.09 2.29 -11.55
CA ILE A 36 0.26 3.04 -10.35
C ILE A 36 0.73 2.05 -9.30
N LEU A 37 1.97 2.18 -8.86
CA LEU A 37 2.54 1.39 -7.79
C LEU A 37 2.68 2.27 -6.54
N VAL A 38 2.11 1.83 -5.44
CA VAL A 38 2.22 2.48 -4.14
C VAL A 38 3.24 1.70 -3.32
N THR A 39 4.39 2.33 -3.07
CA THR A 39 5.46 1.75 -2.25
C THR A 39 5.65 2.58 -1.01
N GLY A 40 5.63 1.95 0.16
CA GLY A 40 5.84 2.62 1.43
C GLY A 40 6.72 1.82 2.38
N ILE A 41 7.08 2.49 3.47
CA ILE A 41 7.76 1.92 4.61
C ILE A 41 6.79 1.93 5.80
N VAL A 42 6.67 0.79 6.47
CA VAL A 42 5.86 0.65 7.68
C VAL A 42 6.50 1.49 8.79
N ALA A 43 5.73 2.36 9.42
CA ALA A 43 6.22 3.33 10.39
C ALA A 43 6.30 2.77 11.82
N GLU A 44 5.44 1.81 12.15
CA GLU A 44 5.28 1.26 13.50
C GLU A 44 5.11 -0.26 13.45
N ASP A 45 5.54 -0.95 14.51
CA ASP A 45 5.37 -2.40 14.62
C ASP A 45 3.89 -2.77 14.61
N VAL A 46 3.50 -3.66 13.69
CA VAL A 46 2.17 -4.25 13.65
C VAL A 46 2.19 -5.55 14.43
N LEU A 47 1.42 -5.60 15.50
CA LEU A 47 1.33 -6.77 16.38
C LEU A 47 0.22 -7.73 15.90
N GLY A 48 0.51 -9.03 15.94
CA GLY A 48 -0.46 -10.10 15.81
C GLY A 48 -1.28 -10.29 17.08
N GLU A 49 -2.30 -11.15 17.02
CA GLU A 49 -3.21 -11.39 18.16
C GLU A 49 -2.50 -11.97 19.39
N ASP A 50 -1.41 -12.69 19.19
CA ASP A 50 -0.57 -13.26 20.25
C ASP A 50 0.38 -12.23 20.89
N GLY A 51 0.29 -10.96 20.47
CA GLY A 51 1.14 -9.86 20.94
C GLY A 51 2.54 -9.85 20.32
N ARG A 52 2.86 -10.76 19.39
CA ARG A 52 4.14 -10.77 18.69
C ARG A 52 4.11 -9.82 17.50
N ILE A 53 5.27 -9.30 17.13
CA ILE A 53 5.41 -8.45 15.94
C ILE A 53 5.18 -9.31 14.69
N LEU A 54 4.14 -8.99 13.93
CA LEU A 54 3.83 -9.60 12.64
C LEU A 54 4.54 -8.87 11.51
N ILE A 55 4.50 -7.53 11.52
CA ILE A 55 5.16 -6.68 10.52
C ILE A 55 5.97 -5.63 11.29
N PRO A 56 7.31 -5.73 11.32
CA PRO A 56 8.16 -4.74 11.98
C PRO A 56 8.11 -3.37 11.31
N ALA A 57 8.28 -2.31 12.09
CA ALA A 57 8.62 -0.99 11.58
C ALA A 57 9.87 -1.07 10.67
N GLY A 58 9.89 -0.26 9.62
CA GLY A 58 10.93 -0.30 8.59
C GLY A 58 10.68 -1.32 7.48
N SER A 59 9.69 -2.22 7.61
CA SER A 59 9.34 -3.16 6.54
C SER A 59 8.82 -2.44 5.30
N LYS A 60 9.23 -2.90 4.11
CA LYS A 60 8.71 -2.38 2.85
C LYS A 60 7.32 -2.94 2.60
N VAL A 61 6.40 -2.10 2.15
CA VAL A 61 5.06 -2.48 1.72
C VAL A 61 4.80 -2.00 0.29
N VAL A 62 4.14 -2.85 -0.50
CA VAL A 62 3.84 -2.58 -1.91
C VAL A 62 2.40 -2.95 -2.21
N GLY A 63 1.71 -2.08 -2.96
CA GLY A 63 0.38 -2.34 -3.49
C GLY A 63 0.16 -1.62 -4.81
N HIS A 64 -0.91 -1.99 -5.50
CA HIS A 64 -1.31 -1.31 -6.74
C HIS A 64 -2.37 -0.26 -6.46
N GLY A 65 -2.22 0.88 -7.11
CA GLY A 65 -3.18 1.96 -7.11
C GLY A 65 -3.89 2.12 -8.46
N PHE A 66 -4.90 2.97 -8.46
CA PHE A 66 -5.57 3.45 -9.66
C PHE A 66 -6.03 4.91 -9.46
N CYS A 67 -6.13 5.64 -10.57
CA CYS A 67 -6.53 7.04 -10.55
C CYS A 67 -8.05 7.16 -10.45
N ASP A 68 -8.53 7.94 -9.48
CA ASP A 68 -9.91 8.40 -9.38
C ASP A 68 -9.93 9.90 -9.70
N ALA A 69 -10.26 10.20 -10.96
CA ALA A 69 -10.29 11.57 -11.47
C ALA A 69 -11.40 12.41 -10.86
N GLU A 70 -12.54 11.80 -10.52
CA GLU A 70 -13.69 12.52 -9.97
C GLU A 70 -13.37 13.07 -8.58
N ARG A 71 -12.59 12.34 -7.80
CA ARG A 71 -12.20 12.71 -6.43
C ARG A 71 -10.79 13.26 -6.32
N ALA A 72 -10.05 13.35 -7.43
CA ALA A 72 -8.64 13.72 -7.48
C ALA A 72 -7.77 12.90 -6.51
N ARG A 73 -7.97 11.57 -6.51
CA ARG A 73 -7.32 10.65 -5.56
C ARG A 73 -6.67 9.45 -6.24
N PHE A 74 -5.62 8.94 -5.62
CA PHE A 74 -5.14 7.58 -5.88
C PHE A 74 -5.80 6.61 -4.92
N LEU A 75 -6.67 5.76 -5.45
CA LEU A 75 -7.27 4.66 -4.71
C LEU A 75 -6.32 3.46 -4.75
N GLY A 76 -6.38 2.60 -3.74
CA GLY A 76 -5.57 1.38 -3.67
C GLY A 76 -6.34 0.30 -2.96
N ARG A 77 -7.02 -0.56 -3.71
CA ARG A 77 -7.80 -1.69 -3.19
C ARG A 77 -7.24 -2.99 -3.74
N GLY A 78 -7.12 -4.00 -2.90
CA GLY A 78 -6.72 -5.34 -3.32
C GLY A 78 -5.51 -5.83 -2.55
N ARG A 79 -4.66 -6.61 -3.21
CA ARG A 79 -3.53 -7.26 -2.55
C ARG A 79 -2.39 -6.28 -2.24
N TRP A 80 -2.03 -6.21 -0.98
CA TRP A 80 -0.82 -5.56 -0.46
C TRP A 80 0.18 -6.61 -0.03
N THR A 81 1.47 -6.32 -0.20
CA THR A 81 2.55 -7.24 0.20
C THR A 81 3.60 -6.49 1.00
N CYS A 82 3.85 -6.98 2.22
CA CYS A 82 4.92 -6.55 3.09
C CYS A 82 6.11 -7.50 2.97
N PHE A 83 7.31 -6.96 2.90
CA PHE A 83 8.56 -7.71 2.85
C PHE A 83 9.23 -7.62 4.23
N VAL A 84 9.32 -8.76 4.92
CA VAL A 84 9.79 -8.88 6.31
C VAL A 84 10.93 -9.90 6.35
N GLY A 85 12.17 -9.41 6.32
CA GLY A 85 13.34 -10.28 6.15
C GLY A 85 13.20 -11.13 4.89
N ASP A 86 13.30 -12.46 5.05
CA ASP A 86 13.12 -13.43 3.96
C ASP A 86 11.66 -13.89 3.80
N HIS A 87 10.68 -13.11 4.27
CA HIS A 87 9.26 -13.44 4.15
C HIS A 87 8.50 -12.36 3.38
N GLN A 88 7.50 -12.79 2.63
CA GLN A 88 6.43 -11.95 2.11
C GLN A 88 5.16 -12.24 2.90
N ILE A 89 4.56 -11.17 3.40
CA ILE A 89 3.25 -11.20 4.05
C ILE A 89 2.28 -10.47 3.13
N SER A 90 1.30 -11.17 2.59
CA SER A 90 0.29 -10.62 1.69
C SER A 90 -1.09 -10.65 2.32
N ALA A 91 -1.84 -9.56 2.15
CA ALA A 91 -3.22 -9.45 2.62
C ALA A 91 -4.03 -8.57 1.65
N LEU A 92 -5.36 -8.68 1.71
CA LEU A 92 -6.19 -7.66 1.06
C LEU A 92 -6.18 -6.40 1.92
N GLY A 93 -6.30 -5.24 1.28
CA GLY A 93 -6.35 -3.98 2.01
C GLY A 93 -6.80 -2.80 1.17
N ILE A 94 -7.14 -1.73 1.88
CA ILE A 94 -7.58 -0.46 1.33
C ILE A 94 -6.62 0.64 1.77
N LEU A 95 -6.14 1.40 0.79
CA LEU A 95 -5.35 2.61 0.96
C LEU A 95 -6.21 3.73 1.52
N MET A 96 -5.73 4.39 2.57
CA MET A 96 -6.41 5.49 3.23
C MET A 96 -5.42 6.64 3.47
N ASP A 97 -5.90 7.88 3.42
CA ASP A 97 -5.14 9.05 3.88
C ASP A 97 -5.16 9.18 5.41
N THR A 98 -4.46 10.20 5.91
CA THR A 98 -4.36 10.48 7.35
C THR A 98 -5.69 10.84 8.02
N GLU A 99 -6.68 11.27 7.23
CA GLU A 99 -8.05 11.58 7.69
C GLU A 99 -8.97 10.35 7.63
N GLN A 100 -8.43 9.15 7.39
CA GLN A 100 -9.20 7.92 7.21
C GLN A 100 -10.22 8.00 6.06
N LYS A 101 -9.94 8.81 5.04
CA LYS A 101 -10.66 8.79 3.76
C LYS A 101 -9.91 7.89 2.79
N GLU A 102 -10.66 7.23 1.93
CA GLU A 102 -10.08 6.30 0.99
C GLU A 102 -9.18 6.99 -0.04
N GLY A 103 -8.02 6.41 -0.26
CA GLY A 103 -7.02 6.87 -1.21
C GLY A 103 -6.26 8.10 -0.76
N LEU A 104 -5.24 8.45 -1.54
CA LEU A 104 -4.37 9.59 -1.31
C LEU A 104 -4.82 10.75 -2.19
N THR A 105 -5.00 11.92 -1.59
CA THR A 105 -5.31 13.15 -2.35
C THR A 105 -4.09 13.55 -3.16
N GLY A 106 -4.25 13.62 -4.48
CA GLY A 106 -3.20 14.09 -5.35
C GLY A 106 -3.05 15.60 -5.29
N THR A 107 -1.82 16.06 -5.50
CA THR A 107 -1.46 17.47 -5.63
C THR A 107 -1.14 17.80 -7.08
N GLU A 108 -1.07 19.10 -7.37
CA GLU A 108 -0.61 19.64 -8.64
C GLU A 108 0.81 19.17 -9.00
N PRO A 109 1.19 19.19 -10.29
CA PRO A 109 2.52 18.79 -10.73
C PRO A 109 3.61 19.62 -10.05
N ALA A 110 4.61 18.93 -9.51
CA ALA A 110 5.83 19.57 -9.10
C ALA A 110 6.50 20.26 -10.29
N SER A 111 7.18 21.38 -10.04
CA SER A 111 7.97 22.07 -11.05
C SER A 111 9.03 21.12 -11.66
N GLY A 112 9.15 21.12 -12.98
CA GLY A 112 10.16 20.32 -13.70
C GLY A 112 9.67 18.97 -14.23
N VAL A 113 8.38 18.64 -14.09
CA VAL A 113 7.78 17.50 -14.79
C VAL A 113 7.60 17.81 -16.27
N ASP A 114 7.93 16.84 -17.14
CA ASP A 114 7.77 16.95 -18.59
C ASP A 114 6.30 17.24 -18.97
N PRO A 115 5.99 18.39 -19.60
CA PRO A 115 4.64 18.75 -20.01
C PRO A 115 3.98 17.73 -20.96
N LEU A 116 4.77 17.04 -21.79
CA LEU A 116 4.23 16.02 -22.69
C LEU A 116 3.71 14.81 -21.91
N LYS A 117 4.43 14.37 -20.88
CA LYS A 117 3.98 13.28 -20.01
C LYS A 117 2.75 13.67 -19.19
N VAL A 118 2.69 14.91 -18.69
CA VAL A 118 1.50 15.43 -17.99
C VAL A 118 0.29 15.40 -18.92
N LYS A 119 0.43 15.85 -20.17
CA LYS A 119 -0.64 15.81 -21.16
C LYS A 119 -1.10 14.37 -21.46
N GLN A 120 -0.16 13.43 -21.56
CA GLN A 120 -0.48 12.01 -21.76
C GLN A 120 -1.25 11.42 -20.57
N ALA A 121 -0.83 11.73 -19.34
CA ALA A 121 -1.54 11.30 -18.13
C ALA A 121 -2.98 11.85 -18.09
N ILE A 122 -3.17 13.13 -18.38
CA ILE A 122 -4.50 13.77 -18.45
C ILE A 122 -5.35 13.11 -19.55
N TYR A 123 -4.78 12.83 -20.72
CA TYR A 123 -5.54 12.18 -21.79
C TYR A 123 -5.99 10.75 -21.41
N ARG A 124 -5.14 10.01 -20.70
CA ARG A 124 -5.40 8.62 -20.30
C ARG A 124 -6.37 8.54 -19.12
N ASP A 125 -6.15 9.35 -18.10
CA ASP A 125 -6.80 9.20 -16.79
C ASP A 125 -7.76 10.35 -16.46
N GLY A 126 -7.89 11.36 -17.33
CA GLY A 126 -8.75 12.54 -17.13
C GLY A 126 -8.14 13.63 -16.23
N ILE A 127 -7.08 13.31 -15.49
CA ILE A 127 -6.37 14.23 -14.59
C ILE A 127 -4.91 13.82 -14.46
N PHE A 128 -4.04 14.77 -14.11
CA PHE A 128 -2.70 14.47 -13.59
C PHE A 128 -2.72 14.58 -12.06
N LEU A 129 -2.21 13.56 -11.38
CA LEU A 129 -2.07 13.54 -9.93
C LEU A 129 -0.64 13.14 -9.54
N CYS A 130 -0.15 13.76 -8.46
CA CYS A 130 1.10 13.37 -7.82
C CYS A 130 0.90 13.39 -6.31
N VAL A 131 1.47 12.43 -5.58
CA VAL A 131 1.55 12.43 -4.12
C VAL A 131 3.03 12.37 -3.77
N PRO A 132 3.56 13.34 -3.01
CA PRO A 132 4.99 13.40 -2.70
C PRO A 132 5.51 12.16 -1.95
N ALA A 133 6.80 11.88 -2.13
CA ALA A 133 7.49 10.95 -1.24
C ALA A 133 7.39 11.47 0.21
N GLY A 134 7.37 10.56 1.18
CA GLY A 134 7.26 10.94 2.58
C GLY A 134 5.84 11.23 3.06
N THR A 135 4.83 11.26 2.18
CA THR A 135 3.43 11.39 2.60
C THR A 135 3.02 10.17 3.44
N GLU A 136 2.40 10.44 4.58
CA GLU A 136 1.88 9.41 5.47
C GLU A 136 0.55 8.87 4.97
N PHE A 137 0.34 7.58 5.14
CA PHE A 137 -0.87 6.90 4.73
C PHE A 137 -1.12 5.67 5.60
N PHE A 138 -2.33 5.16 5.51
CA PHE A 138 -2.71 3.92 6.17
C PHE A 138 -3.12 2.86 5.15
N ILE A 139 -2.83 1.60 5.46
CA ILE A 139 -3.44 0.45 4.78
C ILE A 139 -4.32 -0.27 5.80
N ARG A 140 -5.62 -0.26 5.56
CA ARG A 140 -6.56 -1.05 6.35
C ARG A 140 -6.63 -2.45 5.77
N LEU A 141 -6.11 -3.43 6.48
CA LEU A 141 -6.15 -4.83 6.05
C LEU A 141 -7.56 -5.40 6.15
N GLN A 142 -7.83 -6.37 5.28
CA GLN A 142 -9.11 -7.07 5.17
C GLN A 142 -8.86 -8.55 4.91
N GLY A 143 -9.68 -9.39 5.56
CA GLY A 143 -9.64 -10.84 5.36
C GLY A 143 -8.29 -11.46 5.73
N ASP A 144 -8.02 -12.62 5.13
CA ASP A 144 -6.89 -13.46 5.55
C ASP A 144 -5.53 -12.89 5.16
N VAL A 145 -4.56 -13.14 6.05
CA VAL A 145 -3.15 -12.84 5.82
C VAL A 145 -2.43 -14.13 5.41
N SER A 146 -1.72 -14.08 4.29
CA SER A 146 -0.89 -15.17 3.77
C SER A 146 0.59 -14.86 3.98
N ILE A 147 1.32 -15.80 4.56
CA ILE A 147 2.77 -15.69 4.75
C ILE A 147 3.48 -16.69 3.83
N GLN A 148 4.48 -16.21 3.10
CA GLN A 148 5.32 -16.99 2.19
C GLN A 148 6.80 -16.70 2.44
N GLU A 149 7.60 -17.75 2.59
CA GLU A 149 9.07 -17.64 2.58
C GLU A 149 9.59 -17.33 1.17
N LEU A 150 10.48 -16.36 1.08
CA LEU A 150 11.33 -16.11 -0.06
C LEU A 150 12.44 -17.15 -0.03
N GLY A 151 12.36 -18.15 -0.91
CA GLY A 151 13.42 -19.14 -1.03
C GLY A 151 14.76 -18.44 -1.25
N SER A 152 15.73 -18.70 -0.37
CA SER A 152 17.11 -18.24 -0.56
C SER A 152 17.63 -18.82 -1.87
N ILE A 153 17.96 -17.95 -2.82
CA ILE A 153 18.58 -18.35 -4.09
C ILE A 153 20.07 -18.72 -3.91
N TYR A 154 20.59 -18.63 -2.69
CA TYR A 154 21.93 -19.11 -2.34
C TYR A 154 21.82 -20.52 -1.76
N ASN A 155 21.76 -21.51 -2.65
CA ASN A 155 22.21 -22.86 -2.38
C ASN A 155 23.44 -23.13 -3.25
N HIS A 156 24.54 -23.53 -2.58
CA HIS A 156 25.90 -23.88 -3.03
C HIS A 156 26.93 -22.74 -3.09
#